data_AF-A0A0F8WUM1-F1
#
_entry.id   AF-A0A0F8WUM1-F1
#
_cell.length_a   1.000
_cell.length_b   1.000
_cell.length_c   1.000
_cell.angle_alpha   90.00
_cell.angle_beta   90.00
_cell.angle_gamma   90.00
#
_symmetry.space_group_name_H-M   'P 1'
#
loop_
_entity.id
_entity.type
_entity.pdbx_description
1 polymer ?
#
loop_
_entity_poly.entity_id
_entity_poly.type
_entity_poly.pdbx_seq_one_letter_code
_entity_poly.pdbx_strand_id
1 'polypeptide(L)'
;GKVWEEVQRKQRSLGTDSPSSALADTFRDYESRIGQFRDSLQPVEGAVGMVVAVNGKIVSIDLLDKPSTCQKVWGRLLTGFILDALESGSSGQQASTENAEAILASINGLPWEPVETVGEGLDYRAETEGVVASALTLDGHLIHTSASVAV
;
A
#
# COMPACT_ATOMS: atom_id res chain seq x y z
N GLY A 1 19.00 -10.98 -4.39
CA GLY A 1 18.10 -10.75 -3.24
C GLY A 1 16.71 -10.58 -3.78
N LYS A 2 15.70 -11.26 -3.22
CA LYS A 2 14.37 -11.44 -3.84
C LYS A 2 13.69 -10.13 -4.28
N VAL A 3 13.87 -9.04 -3.54
CA VAL A 3 13.41 -7.68 -3.91
C VAL A 3 13.99 -7.21 -5.26
N TRP A 4 15.27 -7.48 -5.50
CA TRP A 4 15.94 -7.12 -6.75
C TRP A 4 15.53 -8.01 -7.93
N GLU A 5 15.11 -9.25 -7.68
CA GLU A 5 14.59 -10.15 -8.71
C GLU A 5 13.17 -9.78 -9.14
N GLU A 6 12.32 -9.32 -8.21
CA GLU A 6 10.99 -8.77 -8.55
C GLU A 6 11.08 -7.45 -9.33
N VAL A 7 12.02 -6.59 -8.95
CA VAL A 7 12.34 -5.37 -9.72
C VAL A 7 12.84 -5.75 -11.13
N GLN A 8 13.71 -6.76 -11.26
CA GLN A 8 14.17 -7.24 -12.57
C GLN A 8 13.06 -7.90 -13.41
N ARG A 9 12.10 -8.57 -12.78
CA ARG A 9 10.91 -9.12 -13.45
C ARG A 9 10.03 -8.00 -14.00
N LYS A 10 9.77 -6.94 -13.20
CA LYS A 10 9.06 -5.73 -13.66
C LYS A 10 9.82 -5.03 -14.80
N GLN A 11 11.16 -5.00 -14.76
CA GLN A 11 12.01 -4.41 -15.80
C GLN A 11 11.96 -5.14 -17.15
N ARG A 12 11.99 -6.49 -17.16
CA ARG A 12 11.91 -7.27 -18.42
C ARG A 12 10.57 -7.16 -19.12
N SER A 13 9.49 -6.93 -18.37
CA SER A 13 8.16 -6.66 -18.95
C SER A 13 8.10 -5.31 -19.67
N LEU A 14 9.00 -4.38 -19.35
CA LEU A 14 8.92 -2.97 -19.75
C LEU A 14 10.06 -2.53 -20.70
N GLY A 15 11.08 -3.37 -20.92
CA GLY A 15 12.09 -3.13 -21.96
C GLY A 15 13.02 -1.93 -21.71
N THR A 16 13.31 -1.60 -20.44
CA THR A 16 14.12 -0.42 -20.08
C THR A 16 15.22 -0.74 -19.07
N ASP A 17 16.46 -0.32 -19.37
CA ASP A 17 17.71 -0.65 -18.66
C ASP A 17 18.10 0.30 -17.49
N SER A 18 17.16 1.05 -16.87
CA SER A 18 17.49 1.95 -15.74
C SER A 18 16.41 2.00 -14.65
N PRO A 19 16.72 1.66 -13.37
CA PRO A 19 15.76 1.60 -12.27
C PRO A 19 15.07 2.93 -11.90
N SER A 20 15.75 4.07 -12.04
CA SER A 20 15.22 5.38 -11.63
C SER A 20 14.59 6.15 -12.79
N SER A 21 15.14 5.99 -14.00
CA SER A 21 14.61 6.64 -15.20
C SER A 21 13.28 6.02 -15.62
N ALA A 22 13.15 4.69 -15.58
CA ALA A 22 11.92 4.01 -15.98
C ALA A 22 10.73 4.35 -15.07
N LEU A 23 10.92 4.46 -13.75
CA LEU A 23 9.85 4.84 -12.84
C LEU A 23 9.45 6.32 -13.06
N ALA A 24 10.42 7.21 -13.22
CA ALA A 24 10.17 8.63 -13.48
C ALA A 24 9.49 8.88 -14.84
N ASP A 25 9.82 8.09 -15.86
CA ASP A 25 9.20 8.14 -17.19
C ASP A 25 7.76 7.61 -17.14
N THR A 26 7.53 6.47 -16.48
CA THR A 26 6.17 5.96 -16.19
C THR A 26 5.34 6.99 -15.41
N PHE A 27 5.93 7.63 -14.40
CA PHE A 27 5.25 8.68 -13.64
C PHE A 27 4.82 9.86 -14.53
N ARG A 28 5.66 10.28 -15.49
CA ARG A 28 5.32 11.35 -16.45
C ARG A 28 4.20 10.93 -17.40
N ASP A 29 4.25 9.70 -17.90
CA ASP A 29 3.25 9.19 -18.84
C ASP A 29 1.86 9.04 -18.19
N TYR A 30 1.83 8.81 -16.87
CA TYR A 30 0.59 8.64 -16.11
C TYR A 30 0.20 9.83 -15.23
N GLU A 31 0.98 10.92 -15.18
CA GLU A 31 0.78 12.03 -14.23
C GLU A 31 -0.65 12.60 -14.27
N SER A 32 -1.16 12.85 -15.48
CA SER A 32 -2.53 13.37 -15.68
C SER A 32 -3.61 12.39 -15.18
N ARG A 33 -3.42 11.10 -15.42
CA ARG A 33 -4.33 10.02 -14.99
C ARG A 33 -4.27 9.82 -13.48
N ILE A 34 -3.07 9.87 -12.89
CA ILE A 34 -2.86 9.82 -11.45
C ILE A 34 -3.58 10.99 -10.77
N GLY A 35 -3.46 12.20 -11.33
CA GLY A 35 -4.20 13.38 -10.86
C GLY A 35 -5.71 13.14 -10.84
N GLN A 36 -6.29 12.65 -11.93
CA GLN A 36 -7.72 12.35 -12.02
C GLN A 36 -8.19 11.31 -10.98
N PHE A 37 -7.42 10.23 -10.80
CA PHE A 37 -7.72 9.22 -9.77
C PHE A 37 -7.61 9.80 -8.35
N ARG A 38 -6.59 10.62 -8.07
CA ARG A 38 -6.46 11.28 -6.78
C ARG A 38 -7.65 12.20 -6.49
N ASP A 39 -8.09 12.99 -7.47
CA ASP A 39 -9.19 13.93 -7.29
C ASP A 39 -10.54 13.21 -7.08
N SER A 40 -10.71 12.03 -7.69
CA SER A 40 -11.94 11.22 -7.52
C SER A 40 -11.95 10.36 -6.25
N LEU A 41 -10.78 9.96 -5.74
CA LEU A 41 -10.65 9.12 -4.56
C LEU A 41 -10.23 9.96 -3.35
N GLN A 42 -11.11 10.84 -2.88
CA GLN A 42 -10.86 11.63 -1.67
C GLN A 42 -11.17 10.82 -0.39
N PRO A 43 -10.45 11.05 0.72
CA PRO A 43 -10.79 10.42 1.99
C PRO A 43 -12.18 10.88 2.44
N VAL A 44 -12.96 9.95 3.00
CA VAL A 44 -14.20 10.28 3.70
C VAL A 44 -13.87 11.04 4.98
N GLU A 45 -14.76 11.95 5.39
CA GLU A 45 -14.58 12.69 6.65
C GLU A 45 -14.42 11.73 7.84
N GLY A 46 -13.38 11.97 8.65
CA GLY A 46 -13.04 11.12 9.79
C GLY A 46 -12.31 9.82 9.45
N ALA A 47 -12.00 9.55 8.18
CA ALA A 47 -11.23 8.37 7.79
C ALA A 47 -9.84 8.38 8.45
N VAL A 48 -9.48 7.23 9.03
CA VAL A 48 -8.17 7.00 9.67
C VAL A 48 -7.26 6.12 8.81
N GLY A 49 -7.71 5.69 7.64
CA GLY A 49 -6.94 4.80 6.79
C GLY A 49 -7.66 4.43 5.51
N MET A 50 -7.08 3.52 4.76
CA MET A 50 -7.63 3.00 3.51
C MET A 50 -7.38 1.50 3.36
N VAL A 51 -8.29 0.84 2.66
CA VAL A 51 -8.08 -0.49 2.08
C VAL A 51 -8.14 -0.32 0.58
N VAL A 52 -7.12 -0.81 -0.11
CA VAL A 52 -7.01 -0.67 -1.56
C VAL A 52 -7.19 -2.02 -2.23
N ALA A 53 -8.08 -2.04 -3.22
CA ALA A 53 -8.31 -3.21 -4.05
C ALA A 53 -8.06 -2.88 -5.53
N VAL A 54 -7.42 -3.81 -6.22
CA VAL A 54 -7.17 -3.78 -7.67
C VAL A 54 -7.77 -5.05 -8.24
N ASN A 55 -8.63 -4.92 -9.26
CA ASN A 55 -9.29 -6.05 -9.92
C ASN A 55 -9.99 -7.02 -8.95
N GLY A 56 -10.71 -6.46 -7.97
CA GLY A 56 -11.47 -7.23 -6.98
C GLY A 56 -10.62 -7.86 -5.87
N LYS A 57 -9.29 -7.73 -5.90
CA LYS A 57 -8.39 -8.27 -4.89
C LYS A 57 -7.83 -7.15 -4.03
N ILE A 58 -7.82 -7.34 -2.71
CA ILE A 58 -7.18 -6.41 -1.79
C ILE A 58 -5.68 -6.54 -1.93
N VAL A 59 -5.02 -5.40 -2.17
CA VAL A 59 -3.58 -5.32 -2.39
C VAL A 59 -2.87 -4.66 -1.21
N SER A 60 -3.58 -3.80 -0.48
CA SER A 60 -2.99 -3.12 0.68
C SER A 60 -4.00 -2.55 1.65
N ILE A 61 -3.53 -2.34 2.88
CA ILE A 61 -4.23 -1.69 3.98
C ILE A 61 -3.26 -0.73 4.65
N ASP A 62 -3.70 0.49 4.92
CA ASP A 62 -2.96 1.49 5.69
C ASP A 62 -3.90 2.11 6.74
N LEU A 63 -3.53 2.06 8.02
CA LEU A 63 -4.28 2.63 9.13
C LEU A 63 -3.38 3.55 9.96
N LEU A 64 -3.89 4.73 10.31
CA LEU A 64 -3.21 5.79 11.01
C LEU A 64 -3.94 6.10 12.33
N ASP A 65 -3.24 6.70 13.28
CA ASP A 65 -3.80 7.09 14.58
C ASP A 65 -4.86 8.22 14.51
N LYS A 66 -4.74 9.10 13.51
CA LYS A 66 -5.52 10.34 13.43
C LYS A 66 -6.05 10.60 12.02
N PRO A 67 -7.31 11.07 11.88
CA PRO A 67 -7.84 11.48 10.58
C PRO A 67 -7.00 12.59 9.91
N SER A 68 -6.48 13.53 10.70
CA SER A 68 -5.60 14.59 10.18
C SER A 68 -4.30 14.07 9.58
N THR A 69 -3.76 12.96 10.10
CA THR A 69 -2.57 12.32 9.55
C THR A 69 -2.93 11.61 8.26
N CYS A 70 -4.01 10.83 8.28
CA CYS A 70 -4.55 10.15 7.10
C CYS A 70 -4.75 11.12 5.93
N GLN A 71 -5.42 12.25 6.15
CA GLN A 71 -5.65 13.26 5.12
C GLN A 71 -4.37 13.83 4.51
N LYS A 72 -3.31 14.03 5.32
CA LYS A 72 -2.01 14.55 4.84
C LYS A 72 -1.28 13.55 3.95
N VAL A 73 -1.35 12.26 4.27
CA VAL A 73 -0.61 11.21 3.55
C VAL A 73 -1.42 10.56 2.43
N TRP A 74 -2.74 10.75 2.41
CA TRP A 74 -3.69 10.11 1.50
C TRP A 74 -3.26 10.12 0.03
N GLY A 75 -2.96 11.32 -0.51
CA GLY A 75 -2.56 11.46 -1.91
C GLY A 75 -1.27 10.73 -2.24
N ARG A 76 -0.33 10.62 -1.29
CA ARG A 76 0.93 9.90 -1.45
C ARG A 76 0.70 8.38 -1.42
N LEU A 77 -0.13 7.89 -0.49
CA LEU A 77 -0.48 6.46 -0.42
C LEU A 77 -1.16 6.00 -1.72
N LEU A 78 -2.19 6.73 -2.16
CA LEU A 78 -2.91 6.41 -3.39
C LEU A 78 -2.03 6.39 -4.63
N THR A 79 -1.04 7.27 -4.72
CA THR A 79 -0.17 7.36 -5.91
C THR A 79 0.54 6.04 -6.22
N GLY A 80 1.00 5.32 -5.19
CA GLY A 80 1.64 4.01 -5.37
C GLY A 80 0.68 2.99 -5.97
N PHE A 81 -0.54 2.91 -5.42
CA PHE A 81 -1.54 1.94 -5.87
C PHE A 81 -2.16 2.26 -7.24
N ILE A 82 -2.30 3.54 -7.57
CA ILE A 82 -2.82 3.95 -8.88
C ILE A 82 -1.88 3.45 -9.99
N LEU A 83 -0.57 3.51 -9.77
CA LEU A 83 0.40 2.96 -10.74
C LEU A 83 0.23 1.45 -10.90
N ASP A 84 0.17 0.69 -9.81
CA ASP A 84 -0.03 -0.77 -9.87
C ASP A 84 -1.37 -1.14 -10.55
N ALA A 85 -2.43 -0.36 -10.32
CA ALA A 85 -3.73 -0.55 -10.96
C ALA A 85 -3.70 -0.24 -12.47
N LEU A 86 -2.99 0.81 -12.87
CA LEU A 86 -2.83 1.18 -14.28
C LEU A 86 -2.02 0.12 -15.05
N GLU A 87 -1.01 -0.48 -14.42
CA GLU A 87 -0.23 -1.60 -14.99
C GLU A 87 -1.08 -2.86 -15.18
N SER A 88 -1.97 -3.15 -14.24
CA SER A 88 -2.74 -4.41 -14.21
C SER A 88 -3.92 -4.45 -15.19
N GLY A 89 -4.37 -3.30 -15.69
CA GLY A 89 -5.61 -3.19 -16.47
C GLY A 89 -6.86 -3.51 -15.64
N SER A 90 -8.05 -3.39 -16.24
CA SER A 90 -9.32 -3.64 -15.55
C SER A 90 -9.87 -5.04 -15.83
N SER A 91 -10.20 -5.79 -14.78
CA SER A 91 -10.95 -7.05 -14.86
C SER A 91 -12.47 -6.86 -14.75
N GLY A 92 -12.93 -5.65 -14.39
CA GLY A 92 -14.34 -5.37 -14.07
C GLY A 92 -14.81 -5.92 -12.72
N GLN A 93 -13.94 -6.60 -11.96
CA GLN A 93 -14.27 -7.13 -10.64
C GLN A 93 -14.12 -6.05 -9.56
N GLN A 94 -15.05 -6.05 -8.61
CA GLN A 94 -15.05 -5.15 -7.45
C GLN A 94 -14.86 -5.96 -6.18
N ALA A 95 -14.06 -5.44 -5.25
CA ALA A 95 -13.95 -5.99 -3.92
C ALA A 95 -15.18 -5.58 -3.11
N SER A 96 -15.65 -6.46 -2.23
CA SER A 96 -16.74 -6.15 -1.31
C SER A 96 -16.21 -5.64 0.03
N THR A 97 -17.08 -5.01 0.82
CA THR A 97 -16.73 -4.58 2.19
C THR A 97 -16.36 -5.77 3.06
N GLU A 98 -17.01 -6.92 2.89
CA GLU A 98 -16.71 -8.16 3.61
C GLU A 98 -15.29 -8.67 3.29
N ASN A 99 -14.80 -8.48 2.06
CA ASN A 99 -13.40 -8.78 1.76
C ASN A 99 -12.46 -7.89 2.56
N ALA A 100 -12.78 -6.60 2.68
CA ALA A 100 -11.96 -5.65 3.45
C ALA A 100 -11.94 -6.00 4.94
N GLU A 101 -13.09 -6.30 5.52
CA GLU A 101 -13.22 -6.73 6.90
C GLU A 101 -12.46 -8.04 7.18
N ALA A 102 -12.52 -9.00 6.27
CA ALA A 102 -11.81 -10.27 6.42
C ALA A 102 -10.29 -10.08 6.44
N ILE A 103 -9.75 -9.22 5.56
CA ILE A 103 -8.30 -8.94 5.58
C ILE A 103 -7.92 -8.14 6.84
N LEU A 104 -8.70 -7.14 7.24
CA LEU A 104 -8.47 -6.41 8.49
C LEU A 104 -8.42 -7.35 9.70
N ALA A 105 -9.34 -8.31 9.79
CA ALA A 105 -9.35 -9.33 10.83
C ALA A 105 -8.10 -10.23 10.78
N SER A 106 -7.63 -10.58 9.58
CA SER A 106 -6.43 -11.41 9.41
C SER A 106 -5.14 -10.71 9.87
N ILE A 107 -5.04 -9.38 9.73
CA ILE A 107 -3.88 -8.59 10.15
C ILE A 107 -3.64 -8.69 11.67
N ASN A 108 -4.72 -8.73 12.47
CA ASN A 108 -4.61 -8.89 13.91
C ASN A 108 -3.99 -10.24 14.32
N GLY A 109 -4.11 -11.26 13.48
CA GLY A 109 -3.58 -12.60 13.73
C GLY A 109 -2.16 -12.83 13.19
N LEU A 110 -1.53 -11.82 12.59
CA LEU A 110 -0.19 -11.96 12.04
C LEU A 110 0.86 -12.19 13.13
N PRO A 111 1.95 -12.94 12.83
CA PRO A 111 3.05 -13.14 13.76
C PRO A 111 3.90 -11.87 13.87
N TRP A 112 3.43 -10.91 14.67
CA TRP A 112 4.10 -9.62 14.87
C TRP A 112 5.38 -9.77 15.69
N GLU A 113 6.50 -9.42 15.09
CA GLU A 113 7.81 -9.42 15.71
C GLU A 113 8.29 -7.98 15.94
N PRO A 114 8.74 -7.62 17.16
CA PRO A 114 9.29 -6.30 17.42
C PRO A 114 10.63 -6.12 16.69
N VAL A 115 10.85 -4.93 16.15
CA VAL A 115 12.10 -4.52 15.50
C VAL A 115 12.69 -3.36 16.28
N GLU A 116 13.95 -3.51 16.70
CA GLU A 116 14.68 -2.45 17.36
C GLU A 116 14.98 -1.33 16.36
N THR A 117 14.59 -0.10 16.70
CA THR A 117 14.86 1.08 15.89
C THR A 117 15.57 2.14 16.72
N VAL A 118 16.27 3.04 16.02
CA VAL A 118 16.92 4.19 16.66
C VAL A 118 15.94 5.33 16.99
N GLY A 119 14.68 5.22 16.54
CA GLY A 119 13.63 6.23 16.74
C GLY A 119 12.83 6.01 18.01
N GLU A 120 11.99 6.99 18.36
CA GLU A 120 11.00 6.81 19.41
C GLU A 120 9.86 5.89 18.94
N GLY A 121 9.38 5.04 19.84
CA GLY A 121 8.36 4.04 19.57
C GLY A 121 8.92 2.65 19.36
N LEU A 122 8.01 1.71 19.09
CA LEU A 122 8.30 0.31 18.79
C LEU A 122 7.77 -0.03 17.42
N ASP A 123 8.67 -0.41 16.52
CA ASP A 123 8.32 -1.00 15.25
C ASP A 123 8.02 -2.48 15.43
N TYR A 124 7.04 -2.97 14.69
CA TYR A 124 6.73 -4.37 14.53
C TYR A 124 6.71 -4.71 13.04
N ARG A 125 7.13 -5.92 12.71
CA ARG A 125 7.02 -6.48 11.37
C ARG A 125 6.30 -7.81 11.46
N ALA A 126 5.53 -8.13 10.44
CA ALA A 126 5.02 -9.47 10.26
C ALA A 126 5.17 -9.86 8.79
N GLU A 127 5.58 -11.10 8.55
CA GLU A 127 5.73 -11.65 7.22
C GLU A 127 5.13 -13.06 7.20
N THR A 128 4.29 -13.30 6.21
CA THR A 128 3.74 -14.61 5.87
C THR A 128 3.89 -14.82 4.37
N GLU A 129 3.52 -16.00 3.86
CA GLU A 129 3.64 -16.31 2.42
C GLU A 129 2.91 -15.30 1.52
N GLY A 130 1.84 -14.66 2.00
CA GLY A 130 1.01 -13.74 1.21
C GLY A 130 0.87 -12.33 1.77
N VAL A 131 1.43 -12.02 2.95
CA VAL A 131 1.26 -10.72 3.60
C VAL A 131 2.59 -10.26 4.19
N VAL A 132 2.97 -9.03 3.87
CA VAL A 132 4.05 -8.29 4.53
C VAL A 132 3.41 -7.10 5.22
N ALA A 133 3.63 -6.97 6.53
CA ALA A 133 3.03 -5.93 7.32
C ALA A 133 4.04 -5.25 8.25
N SER A 134 3.72 -4.01 8.60
CA SER A 134 4.46 -3.24 9.59
C SER A 134 3.51 -2.48 10.50
N ALA A 135 3.91 -2.26 11.74
CA ALA A 135 3.21 -1.41 12.67
C ALA A 135 4.20 -0.58 13.48
N LEU A 136 3.87 0.68 13.72
CA LEU A 136 4.58 1.56 14.63
C LEU A 136 3.66 1.86 15.79
N THR A 137 4.16 1.65 17.00
CA THR A 137 3.46 2.03 18.22
C THR A 137 4.28 3.01 19.04
N LEU A 138 3.61 3.87 19.81
CA LEU A 138 4.23 4.78 20.77
C LEU A 138 3.41 4.75 22.04
N ASP A 139 4.04 4.52 23.19
CA ASP A 139 3.38 4.41 24.50
C ASP A 139 2.16 3.45 24.49
N GLY A 140 2.29 2.32 23.79
CA GLY A 140 1.23 1.32 23.67
C GLY A 140 0.08 1.68 22.72
N HIS A 141 0.16 2.81 22.02
CA HIS A 141 -0.85 3.23 21.04
C HIS A 141 -0.33 3.00 19.62
N LEU A 142 -1.19 2.46 18.76
CA LEU A 142 -0.90 2.30 17.34
C LEU A 142 -0.82 3.68 16.67
N ILE A 143 0.33 3.98 16.08
CA ILE A 143 0.57 5.21 15.32
C ILE A 143 0.27 4.99 13.83
N HIS A 144 0.74 3.87 13.29
CA HIS A 144 0.54 3.49 11.90
C HIS A 144 0.65 1.99 11.77
N THR A 145 -0.19 1.37 10.95
CA THR A 145 0.08 0.03 10.42
C THR A 145 -0.18 0.01 8.92
N SER A 146 0.67 -0.72 8.22
CA SER A 146 0.52 -0.99 6.79
C SER A 146 0.64 -2.49 6.55
N ALA A 147 -0.14 -3.00 5.62
CA ALA A 147 -0.01 -4.36 5.12
C ALA A 147 -0.11 -4.35 3.60
N SER A 148 0.75 -5.12 2.95
CA SER A 148 0.71 -5.40 1.52
C SER A 148 0.42 -6.88 1.33
N VAL A 149 -0.56 -7.19 0.47
CA VAL A 149 -0.99 -8.55 0.18
C VAL A 149 -0.47 -8.93 -1.20
N ALA A 150 0.20 -10.06 -1.32
CA ALA A 150 0.62 -10.60 -2.60
C ALA A 150 -0.60 -11.06 -3.41
N VAL A 151 -0.66 -10.71 -4.69
CA VAL A 151 -1.87 -10.76 -5.54
C VAL A 151 -1.74 -11.76 -6.69
#